data_AF-H1VJH1-F1
#
_entry.id   AF-H1VJH1-F1
#
_cell.length_a   1.000
_cell.length_b   1.000
_cell.length_c   1.000
_cell.angle_alpha   90.00
_cell.angle_beta   90.00
_cell.angle_gamma   90.00
#
_symmetry.space_group_name_H-M   'P 1'
#
loop_
_entity.id
_entity.type
_entity.pdbx_description
1 polymer ?
#
loop_
_entity_poly.entity_id
_entity_poly.type
_entity_poly.pdbx_seq_one_letter_code
_entity_poly.pdbx_strand_id
1 'polypeptide(L)'
;MLLKSVVFATLAAAGVPRSIPGRNQTPDRCGTTQVSKSFVKTVSDLKPLESAMKLGARSSSNSSSNGLPTIDVKVHFHTVSSEAKRDYISDQALDKQFALLRDVYANYDINIQRDETVASRTVDDFLATGSWPLTSQQVAAKKDFLTRTRKGGYDAINLYFYTDMLENFWGSCTLPQDNVTRTFDDVNFREDGCGINADSLPNGPFERVGLGYTTIHEVGHWF
;
A
#
# COMPACT_ATOMS: atom_id res chain seq x y z
N MET A 1 11.24 57.96 34.58
CA MET A 1 12.25 57.10 33.94
C MET A 1 11.58 55.73 33.78
N LEU A 2 10.95 55.44 32.64
CA LEU A 2 11.50 54.99 31.35
C LEU A 2 11.07 53.53 31.15
N LEU A 3 10.19 53.34 30.15
CA LEU A 3 9.81 52.09 29.50
C LEU A 3 11.00 51.13 29.36
N LYS A 4 10.75 49.81 29.47
CA LYS A 4 11.15 48.84 28.43
C LYS A 4 10.16 47.66 28.35
N SER A 5 9.50 47.60 27.20
CA SER A 5 8.77 46.45 26.65
C SER A 5 9.67 45.25 26.45
N VAL A 6 9.17 44.02 26.67
CA VAL A 6 9.66 42.80 25.99
C VAL A 6 8.49 41.85 25.72
N VAL A 7 8.06 41.86 24.46
CA VAL A 7 7.68 40.72 23.60
C VAL A 7 6.87 39.56 24.20
N PHE A 8 5.57 39.52 23.85
CA PHE A 8 4.80 38.27 23.74
C PHE A 8 5.29 37.49 22.52
N ALA A 9 6.04 36.41 22.73
CA ALA A 9 6.31 35.41 21.71
C ALA A 9 5.27 34.30 21.86
N THR A 10 4.33 34.27 20.92
CA THR A 10 3.43 33.15 20.66
C THR A 10 4.27 31.91 20.33
N LEU A 11 4.23 30.90 21.21
CA LEU A 11 4.81 29.60 20.92
C LEU A 11 3.89 28.89 19.92
N ALA A 12 4.27 28.93 18.64
CA ALA A 12 3.73 28.04 17.63
C ALA A 12 3.96 26.60 18.08
N ALA A 13 2.88 25.84 18.27
CA ALA A 13 2.94 24.39 18.47
C ALA A 13 3.37 23.74 17.15
N ALA A 14 4.68 23.74 16.87
CA ALA A 14 5.28 22.83 15.93
C ALA A 14 5.03 21.41 16.46
N GLY A 15 4.29 20.60 15.69
CA GLY A 15 4.10 19.19 15.96
C GLY A 15 5.43 18.47 15.86
N VAL A 16 6.17 18.42 16.98
CA VAL A 16 7.31 17.53 17.14
C VAL A 16 6.77 16.10 17.15
N PRO A 17 7.27 15.18 16.31
CA PRO A 17 6.93 13.78 16.43
C PRO A 17 7.34 13.34 17.84
N ARG A 18 6.35 12.95 18.64
CA ARG A 18 6.58 12.46 20.00
C ARG A 18 7.20 11.07 19.88
N SER A 19 8.52 11.01 19.86
CA SER A 19 9.29 9.77 19.98
C SER A 19 8.89 9.10 21.29
N ILE A 20 8.14 7.99 21.22
CA ILE A 20 7.81 7.16 22.37
C ILE A 20 9.09 6.39 22.73
N PRO A 21 9.71 6.62 23.91
CA PRO A 21 10.90 5.88 24.32
C PRO A 21 10.50 4.43 24.62
N GLY A 22 11.16 3.46 23.96
CA GLY A 22 10.97 2.03 24.24
C GLY A 22 10.57 1.14 23.06
N ARG A 23 10.33 1.70 21.87
CA ARG A 23 10.17 0.88 20.65
C ARG A 23 11.56 0.53 20.13
N ASN A 24 11.99 -0.70 20.38
CA ASN A 24 13.20 -1.27 19.81
C ASN A 24 13.18 -1.02 18.28
N GLN A 25 14.25 -0.48 17.71
CA GLN A 25 14.33 -0.12 16.27
C GLN A 25 14.50 -1.36 15.37
N THR A 26 13.72 -2.40 15.62
CA THR A 26 13.46 -3.41 14.59
C THR A 26 12.45 -2.79 13.63
N PRO A 27 12.74 -2.67 12.31
CA PRO A 27 11.72 -2.40 11.31
C PRO A 27 10.45 -3.19 11.62
N ASP A 28 9.32 -2.49 11.73
CA ASP A 28 8.03 -3.16 11.81
C ASP A 28 7.88 -4.02 10.55
N ARG A 29 7.33 -5.23 10.69
CA ARG A 29 7.14 -6.17 9.57
C ARG A 29 6.26 -5.56 8.46
N CYS A 30 5.34 -4.67 8.83
CA CYS A 30 4.56 -3.82 7.95
C CYS A 30 5.02 -2.36 8.09
N GLY A 31 5.29 -1.70 6.96
CA GLY A 31 5.73 -0.31 6.89
C GLY A 31 4.62 0.73 6.90
N THR A 32 3.36 0.31 6.75
CA THR A 32 2.20 1.21 6.75
C THR A 32 1.89 1.67 8.17
N THR A 33 2.50 2.78 8.56
CA THR A 33 2.46 3.29 9.95
C THR A 33 1.74 4.63 10.10
N GLN A 34 1.56 5.38 9.01
CA GLN A 34 0.99 6.73 9.07
C GLN A 34 -0.46 6.76 8.61
N VAL A 35 -1.38 6.90 9.56
CA VAL A 35 -2.82 7.03 9.29
C VAL A 35 -3.21 8.51 9.31
N SER A 36 -3.75 9.02 8.20
CA SER A 36 -4.18 10.43 8.11
C SER A 36 -5.45 10.69 8.93
N LYS A 37 -5.62 11.93 9.43
CA LYS A 37 -6.83 12.31 10.17
C LYS A 37 -8.09 12.19 9.32
N SER A 38 -8.00 12.48 8.03
CA SER A 38 -9.10 12.30 7.08
C SER A 38 -9.48 10.83 6.98
N PHE A 39 -8.50 9.92 6.84
CA PHE A 39 -8.77 8.48 6.82
C PHE A 39 -9.46 8.01 8.11
N VAL A 40 -8.96 8.42 9.29
CA VAL A 40 -9.62 8.09 10.58
C VAL A 40 -11.07 8.59 10.62
N LYS A 41 -11.31 9.80 10.11
CA LYS A 41 -12.66 10.36 10.03
C LYS A 41 -13.54 9.53 9.08
N THR A 42 -13.07 9.23 7.88
CA THR A 42 -13.79 8.42 6.88
C THR A 42 -14.16 7.06 7.45
N VAL A 43 -13.22 6.34 8.07
CA VAL A 43 -13.50 5.05 8.73
C VAL A 43 -14.52 5.21 9.86
N SER A 44 -14.43 6.28 10.66
CA SER A 44 -15.41 6.56 11.70
C SER A 44 -16.82 6.80 11.14
N ASP A 45 -16.92 7.47 10.00
CA ASP A 45 -18.18 7.79 9.33
C ASP A 45 -18.78 6.55 8.62
N LEU A 46 -17.95 5.60 8.18
CA LEU A 46 -18.38 4.34 7.56
C LEU A 46 -18.95 3.33 8.56
N LYS A 47 -18.47 3.29 9.81
CA LYS A 47 -18.96 2.37 10.85
C LYS A 47 -20.49 2.32 11.03
N PRO A 48 -21.20 3.45 11.18
CA PRO A 48 -22.65 3.43 11.31
C PRO A 48 -23.33 2.96 10.01
N LEU A 49 -22.76 3.28 8.84
CA LEU A 49 -23.28 2.82 7.54
C LEU A 49 -23.16 1.30 7.43
N GLU A 50 -21.99 0.72 7.71
CA GLU A 50 -21.81 -0.74 7.73
C GLU A 50 -22.79 -1.44 8.68
N SER A 51 -23.02 -0.85 9.86
CA SER A 51 -23.94 -1.40 10.85
C SER A 51 -25.39 -1.38 10.35
N ALA A 52 -25.82 -0.27 9.73
CA ALA A 52 -27.14 -0.14 9.12
C ALA A 52 -27.34 -1.14 7.97
N MET A 53 -26.31 -1.34 7.14
CA MET A 53 -26.35 -2.30 6.03
C MET A 53 -26.44 -3.75 6.51
N LYS A 54 -25.65 -4.13 7.53
CA LYS A 54 -25.72 -5.47 8.15
C LYS A 54 -27.08 -5.74 8.78
N LEU A 55 -27.73 -4.73 9.35
CA LEU A 55 -29.09 -4.85 9.89
C LEU A 55 -30.16 -4.94 8.78
N GLY A 56 -30.04 -4.13 7.72
CA GLY A 56 -30.96 -4.16 6.57
C GLY A 56 -30.93 -5.47 5.80
N ALA A 57 -29.75 -6.09 5.66
CA ALA A 57 -29.59 -7.41 5.05
C ALA A 57 -30.23 -8.54 5.87
N ARG A 58 -30.23 -8.43 7.21
CA ARG A 58 -30.89 -9.41 8.10
C ARG A 58 -32.41 -9.29 8.12
N SER A 59 -32.95 -8.09 7.88
CA SER A 59 -34.40 -7.82 7.89
C SER A 59 -35.08 -8.13 6.55
N SER A 60 -34.32 -8.28 5.46
CA SER A 60 -34.85 -8.46 4.10
C SER A 60 -34.66 -9.89 3.61
N SER A 61 -35.38 -10.85 4.19
CA SER A 61 -35.35 -12.25 3.75
C SER A 61 -36.20 -12.54 2.49
N ASN A 62 -36.76 -11.52 1.82
CA ASN A 62 -37.61 -11.74 0.65
C ASN A 62 -37.74 -10.56 -0.34
N SER A 63 -36.81 -9.61 -0.32
CA SER A 63 -36.78 -8.51 -1.29
C SER A 63 -35.46 -8.59 -2.03
N SER A 64 -35.53 -8.61 -3.36
CA SER A 64 -34.39 -8.50 -4.28
C SER A 64 -33.41 -7.46 -3.74
N SER A 65 -32.34 -7.93 -3.11
CA SER A 65 -31.30 -7.07 -2.59
C SER A 65 -30.73 -6.33 -3.79
N ASN A 66 -30.94 -5.01 -3.84
CA ASN A 66 -29.95 -4.17 -4.48
C ASN A 66 -28.69 -4.39 -3.65
N GLY A 67 -27.91 -5.39 -4.05
CA GLY A 67 -26.65 -5.72 -3.41
C GLY A 67 -25.78 -4.48 -3.36
N LEU A 68 -24.84 -4.47 -2.42
CA LEU A 68 -23.74 -3.53 -2.51
C LEU A 68 -23.19 -3.54 -3.94
N PRO A 69 -22.93 -2.38 -4.56
CA PRO A 69 -22.26 -2.36 -5.84
C PRO A 69 -20.94 -3.13 -5.70
N THR A 70 -20.73 -4.10 -6.58
CA THR A 70 -19.45 -4.83 -6.67
C THR A 70 -18.33 -3.82 -6.89
N ILE A 71 -17.24 -3.96 -6.14
CA ILE A 71 -16.07 -3.12 -6.30
C ILE A 71 -15.13 -3.82 -7.29
N ASP A 72 -15.08 -3.34 -8.53
CA ASP A 72 -14.14 -3.82 -9.53
C ASP A 72 -12.80 -3.09 -9.40
N VAL A 73 -11.73 -3.83 -9.13
CA VAL A 73 -10.37 -3.27 -9.03
C VAL A 73 -9.45 -3.97 -10.00
N LYS A 74 -8.78 -3.15 -10.83
CA LYS A 74 -7.70 -3.62 -11.69
C LYS A 74 -6.41 -3.68 -10.90
N VAL A 75 -5.67 -4.78 -11.05
CA VAL A 75 -4.37 -4.96 -10.44
C VAL A 75 -3.27 -5.09 -11.48
N HIS A 76 -2.16 -4.40 -11.21
CA HIS A 76 -0.95 -4.43 -12.03
C HIS A 76 0.22 -4.92 -11.17
N PHE A 77 0.88 -5.99 -11.61
CA PHE A 77 2.05 -6.54 -10.94
C PHE A 77 3.33 -6.06 -11.62
N HIS A 78 4.30 -5.68 -10.80
CA HIS A 78 5.62 -5.22 -11.22
C HIS A 78 6.68 -5.95 -10.40
N THR A 79 7.69 -6.52 -11.05
CA THR A 79 8.85 -7.09 -10.35
C THR A 79 10.02 -6.13 -10.43
N VAL A 80 10.75 -6.01 -9.33
CA VAL A 80 11.96 -5.19 -9.21
C VAL A 80 13.05 -6.06 -8.60
N SER A 81 14.01 -6.44 -9.43
CA SER A 81 15.04 -7.41 -9.09
C SER A 81 16.43 -6.80 -9.14
N SER A 82 17.32 -7.22 -8.25
CA SER A 82 18.76 -6.99 -8.46
C SER A 82 19.24 -7.85 -9.63
N GLU A 83 20.42 -7.52 -10.16
CA GLU A 83 21.05 -8.32 -11.21
C GLU A 83 21.25 -9.78 -10.77
N ALA A 84 21.69 -9.96 -9.52
CA ALA A 84 21.92 -11.28 -8.92
C ALA A 84 20.64 -12.12 -8.76
N LYS A 85 19.47 -11.46 -8.70
CA LYS A 85 18.16 -12.11 -8.51
C LYS A 85 17.21 -11.86 -9.69
N ARG A 86 17.75 -11.58 -10.90
CA ARG A 86 16.95 -11.26 -12.10
C ARG A 86 15.81 -12.26 -12.37
N ASP A 87 16.09 -13.56 -12.19
CA ASP A 87 15.15 -14.64 -12.49
C ASP A 87 14.46 -15.22 -11.24
N TYR A 88 14.57 -14.51 -10.11
CA TYR A 88 14.09 -15.00 -8.81
C TYR A 88 12.56 -15.08 -8.72
N ILE A 89 11.85 -14.13 -9.32
CA ILE A 89 10.39 -14.07 -9.29
C ILE A 89 9.84 -14.75 -10.55
N SER A 90 9.32 -15.97 -10.39
CA SER A 90 8.68 -16.71 -11.49
C SER A 90 7.26 -16.21 -11.77
N ASP A 91 6.81 -16.34 -13.02
CA ASP A 91 5.41 -16.05 -13.38
C ASP A 91 4.44 -16.96 -12.63
N GLN A 92 4.82 -18.20 -12.34
CA GLN A 92 3.99 -19.13 -11.55
C GLN A 92 3.74 -18.61 -10.13
N ALA A 93 4.74 -18.00 -9.48
CA ALA A 93 4.57 -17.42 -8.15
C ALA A 93 3.59 -16.23 -8.19
N LEU A 94 3.70 -15.39 -9.23
CA LEU A 94 2.81 -14.26 -9.46
C LEU A 94 1.38 -14.71 -9.79
N ASP A 95 1.20 -15.74 -10.62
CA ASP A 95 -0.11 -16.31 -10.92
C ASP A 95 -0.80 -16.86 -9.66
N LYS A 96 -0.05 -17.57 -8.81
CA LYS A 96 -0.56 -18.05 -7.51
C LYS A 96 -0.91 -16.89 -6.59
N GLN A 97 -0.09 -15.84 -6.56
CA GLN A 97 -0.37 -14.65 -5.75
C GLN A 97 -1.64 -13.93 -6.22
N PHE A 98 -1.82 -13.79 -7.54
CA PHE A 98 -3.02 -13.20 -8.13
C PHE A 98 -4.26 -14.04 -7.82
N ALA A 99 -4.18 -15.37 -7.95
CA ALA A 99 -5.28 -16.26 -7.59
C ALA A 99 -5.67 -16.11 -6.12
N LEU A 100 -4.69 -16.11 -5.20
CA LEU A 100 -4.95 -15.89 -3.78
C LEU A 100 -5.58 -14.51 -3.50
N LEU A 101 -5.07 -13.45 -4.14
CA LEU A 101 -5.60 -12.09 -4.01
C LEU A 101 -7.07 -12.03 -4.42
N ARG A 102 -7.38 -12.53 -5.62
CA ARG A 102 -8.75 -12.59 -6.15
C ARG A 102 -9.66 -13.40 -5.23
N ASP A 103 -9.24 -14.59 -4.81
CA ASP A 103 -10.08 -15.50 -4.03
C ASP A 103 -10.35 -14.97 -2.62
N VAL A 104 -9.39 -14.28 -1.99
CA VAL A 104 -9.60 -13.64 -0.68
C VAL A 104 -10.58 -12.48 -0.80
N TYR A 105 -10.35 -11.55 -1.73
CA TYR A 105 -11.15 -10.33 -1.86
C TYR A 105 -12.56 -10.58 -2.41
N ALA A 106 -12.78 -11.66 -3.16
CA ALA A 106 -14.11 -12.08 -3.59
C ALA A 106 -15.07 -12.34 -2.42
N ASN A 107 -14.57 -12.73 -1.23
CA ASN A 107 -15.40 -12.90 -0.03
C ASN A 107 -15.93 -11.59 0.55
N TYR A 108 -15.48 -10.45 0.01
CA TYR A 108 -15.84 -9.10 0.43
C TYR A 108 -16.50 -8.31 -0.70
N ASP A 109 -17.04 -9.00 -1.72
CA ASP A 109 -17.68 -8.40 -2.91
C ASP A 109 -16.75 -7.46 -3.71
N ILE A 110 -15.42 -7.68 -3.58
CA ILE A 110 -14.38 -7.00 -4.33
C ILE A 110 -13.90 -7.94 -5.44
N ASN A 111 -14.15 -7.55 -6.68
CA ASN A 111 -13.73 -8.28 -7.87
C ASN A 111 -12.38 -7.78 -8.37
N ILE A 112 -11.33 -8.56 -8.10
CA ILE A 112 -9.97 -8.27 -8.55
C ILE A 112 -9.76 -8.81 -9.97
N GLN A 113 -9.36 -7.92 -10.89
CA GLN A 113 -9.11 -8.24 -12.30
C GLN A 113 -7.68 -7.86 -12.66
N ARG A 114 -7.05 -8.61 -13.58
CA ARG A 114 -5.76 -8.23 -14.17
C ARG A 114 -5.93 -7.95 -15.66
N ASP A 115 -5.42 -6.82 -16.12
CA ASP A 115 -5.36 -6.51 -17.56
C ASP A 115 -4.22 -7.28 -18.25
N GLU A 116 -3.19 -7.67 -17.48
CA GLU A 116 -1.97 -8.29 -17.99
C GLU A 116 -1.73 -9.63 -17.31
N THR A 117 -1.31 -10.63 -18.10
CA THR A 117 -0.90 -11.94 -17.59
C THR A 117 0.56 -11.98 -17.19
N VAL A 118 1.38 -11.06 -17.70
CA VAL A 118 2.82 -10.98 -17.43
C VAL A 118 3.11 -9.66 -16.73
N ALA A 119 3.81 -9.73 -15.59
CA ALA A 119 4.25 -8.56 -14.85
C ALA A 119 5.34 -7.81 -15.61
N SER A 120 5.37 -6.48 -15.49
CA SER A 120 6.53 -5.72 -15.97
C SER A 120 7.74 -6.05 -15.11
N ARG A 121 8.91 -6.26 -15.73
CA ARG A 121 10.14 -6.63 -15.02
C ARG A 121 11.16 -5.50 -15.09
N THR A 122 11.65 -5.07 -13.93
CA THR A 122 12.74 -4.08 -13.80
C THR A 122 13.92 -4.74 -13.12
N VAL A 123 15.12 -4.53 -13.67
CA VAL A 123 16.38 -5.00 -13.08
C VAL A 123 17.21 -3.78 -12.72
N ASP A 124 17.37 -3.53 -11.42
CA ASP A 124 18.11 -2.40 -10.87
C ASP A 124 18.44 -2.69 -9.40
N ASP A 125 19.73 -2.77 -9.06
CA ASP A 125 20.19 -3.16 -7.73
C ASP A 125 19.74 -2.21 -6.62
N PHE A 126 19.57 -0.92 -6.93
CA PHE A 126 19.12 0.05 -5.96
C PHE A 126 17.60 -0.07 -5.75
N LEU A 127 16.81 -0.04 -6.82
CA LEU A 127 15.35 -0.10 -6.74
C LEU A 127 14.89 -1.43 -6.13
N ALA A 128 15.60 -2.53 -6.38
CA ALA A 128 15.29 -3.86 -5.84
C ALA A 128 15.28 -3.93 -4.30
N THR A 129 15.90 -2.97 -3.62
CA THR A 129 15.89 -2.88 -2.16
C THR A 129 14.57 -2.40 -1.58
N GLY A 130 13.75 -1.68 -2.38
CA GLY A 130 12.52 -1.02 -1.90
C GLY A 130 12.72 -0.14 -0.65
N SER A 131 13.96 0.28 -0.36
CA SER A 131 14.37 0.76 0.95
C SER A 131 14.30 2.28 1.10
N TRP A 132 14.25 2.72 2.37
CA TRP A 132 14.21 4.12 2.79
C TRP A 132 15.12 4.34 4.00
N PRO A 133 15.67 5.56 4.23
CA PRO A 133 15.50 6.79 3.44
C PRO A 133 16.31 6.81 2.14
N LEU A 134 15.92 7.70 1.21
CA LEU A 134 16.58 7.88 -0.08
C LEU A 134 17.45 9.14 -0.11
N THR A 135 18.56 9.06 -0.83
CA THR A 135 19.33 10.24 -1.28
C THR A 135 18.55 11.01 -2.37
N SER A 136 18.93 12.27 -2.64
CA SER A 136 18.26 13.08 -3.67
C SER A 136 18.27 12.45 -5.07
N GLN A 137 19.37 11.78 -5.45
CA GLN A 137 19.46 11.07 -6.73
C GLN A 137 18.50 9.87 -6.78
N GLN A 138 18.40 9.14 -5.67
CA GLN A 138 17.51 7.99 -5.53
C GLN A 138 16.03 8.38 -5.54
N VAL A 139 15.68 9.57 -5.03
CA VAL A 139 14.33 10.13 -5.16
C VAL A 139 13.95 10.34 -6.63
N ALA A 140 14.85 10.89 -7.45
CA ALA A 140 14.60 11.07 -8.88
C ALA A 140 14.45 9.71 -9.59
N ALA A 141 15.36 8.76 -9.34
CA ALA A 141 15.27 7.41 -9.90
C ALA A 141 13.95 6.71 -9.53
N LYS A 142 13.50 6.83 -8.28
CA LYS A 142 12.22 6.30 -7.84
C LYS A 142 11.04 6.99 -8.54
N LYS A 143 11.06 8.34 -8.62
CA LYS A 143 10.02 9.10 -9.32
C LYS A 143 9.89 8.63 -10.78
N ASP A 144 11.02 8.51 -11.48
CA ASP A 144 11.05 8.09 -12.89
C ASP A 144 10.59 6.64 -13.06
N PHE A 145 11.03 5.76 -12.16
CA PHE A 145 10.59 4.37 -12.12
C PHE A 145 9.07 4.27 -12.00
N LEU A 146 8.48 4.82 -10.93
CA LEU A 146 7.04 4.74 -10.69
C LEU A 146 6.22 5.44 -11.78
N THR A 147 6.71 6.56 -12.32
CA THR A 147 6.04 7.28 -13.41
C THR A 147 5.96 6.44 -14.69
N ARG A 148 6.99 5.64 -14.99
CA ARG A 148 6.97 4.75 -16.17
C ARG A 148 6.19 3.47 -15.96
N THR A 149 6.16 2.93 -14.75
CA THR A 149 5.67 1.58 -14.50
C THR A 149 4.26 1.54 -13.97
N ARG A 150 3.82 2.53 -13.19
CA ARG A 150 2.44 2.61 -12.69
C ARG A 150 1.46 2.59 -13.87
N LYS A 151 0.39 1.82 -13.73
CA LYS A 151 -0.70 1.68 -14.70
C LYS A 151 -2.05 1.95 -14.05
N GLY A 152 -3.01 2.31 -14.89
CA GLY A 152 -4.38 2.56 -14.48
C GLY A 152 -4.60 3.91 -13.78
N GLY A 153 -5.84 4.13 -13.34
CA GLY A 153 -6.26 5.32 -12.60
C GLY A 153 -5.96 5.22 -11.11
N TYR A 154 -6.69 5.99 -10.30
CA TYR A 154 -6.63 5.89 -8.83
C TYR A 154 -7.52 4.75 -8.29
N ASP A 155 -8.31 4.15 -9.17
CA ASP A 155 -9.16 2.97 -8.99
C ASP A 155 -8.44 1.65 -9.36
N ALA A 156 -7.15 1.71 -9.69
CA ALA A 156 -6.32 0.56 -10.02
C ALA A 156 -5.13 0.47 -9.06
N ILE A 157 -4.86 -0.74 -8.58
CA ILE A 157 -3.79 -1.00 -7.62
C ILE A 157 -2.53 -1.52 -8.32
N ASN A 158 -1.38 -0.96 -7.94
CA ASN A 158 -0.07 -1.33 -8.47
C ASN A 158 0.75 -2.01 -7.37
N LEU A 159 1.15 -3.26 -7.59
CA LEU A 159 1.90 -4.08 -6.63
C LEU A 159 3.33 -4.29 -7.13
N TYR A 160 4.30 -3.79 -6.38
CA TYR A 160 5.72 -3.88 -6.68
C TYR A 160 6.38 -4.94 -5.79
N PHE A 161 6.90 -6.01 -6.38
CA PHE A 161 7.59 -7.09 -5.68
C PHE A 161 9.10 -6.90 -5.78
N TYR A 162 9.75 -6.72 -4.63
CA TYR A 162 11.16 -6.37 -4.49
C TYR A 162 11.98 -7.56 -4.00
N THR A 163 13.07 -7.92 -4.69
CA THR A 163 13.87 -9.11 -4.34
C THR A 163 14.88 -8.90 -3.22
N ASP A 164 15.21 -7.64 -2.89
CA ASP A 164 16.29 -7.29 -1.97
C ASP A 164 15.83 -6.36 -0.85
N MET A 165 14.52 -6.40 -0.57
CA MET A 165 13.93 -5.78 0.61
C MET A 165 14.46 -6.44 1.88
N LEU A 166 14.66 -5.65 2.94
CA LEU A 166 15.20 -6.14 4.21
C LEU A 166 14.37 -7.32 4.75
N GLU A 167 15.03 -8.37 5.25
CA GLU A 167 14.36 -9.63 5.65
C GLU A 167 13.24 -9.46 6.69
N ASN A 168 13.37 -8.47 7.57
CA ASN A 168 12.39 -8.15 8.60
C ASN A 168 11.32 -7.14 8.15
N PHE A 169 11.37 -6.68 6.91
CA PHE A 169 10.40 -5.78 6.30
C PHE A 169 9.66 -6.53 5.20
N TRP A 170 8.38 -6.81 5.43
CA TRP A 170 7.58 -7.66 4.55
C TRP A 170 6.84 -6.87 3.48
N GLY A 171 6.44 -5.64 3.80
CA GLY A 171 5.81 -4.76 2.82
C GLY A 171 5.29 -3.48 3.42
N SER A 172 4.69 -2.67 2.56
CA SER A 172 3.96 -1.45 2.90
C SER A 172 3.03 -1.08 1.75
N CYS A 173 1.85 -0.56 2.03
CA CYS A 173 1.02 0.16 1.08
C CYS A 173 0.67 1.56 1.53
N THR A 174 0.26 2.37 0.56
CA THR A 174 -0.49 3.60 0.82
C THR A 174 -1.86 3.29 1.43
N LEU A 175 -2.36 4.22 2.25
CA LEU A 175 -3.75 4.22 2.72
C LEU A 175 -4.59 5.15 1.82
N PRO A 176 -5.91 4.92 1.68
CA PRO A 176 -6.81 5.81 0.97
C PRO A 176 -6.63 7.28 1.37
N GLN A 177 -6.35 8.12 0.37
CA GLN A 177 -6.28 9.57 0.53
C GLN A 177 -7.40 10.25 -0.25
N ASP A 178 -7.95 11.32 0.34
CA ASP A 178 -8.89 12.23 -0.31
C ASP A 178 -8.14 13.28 -1.15
N ASN A 179 -8.83 13.86 -2.14
CA ASN A 179 -8.33 14.99 -2.95
C ASN A 179 -7.02 14.72 -3.72
N VAL A 180 -6.78 13.45 -4.09
CA VAL A 180 -5.62 13.08 -4.93
C VAL A 180 -5.81 13.60 -6.35
N THR A 181 -4.83 14.36 -6.83
CA THR A 181 -4.77 14.80 -8.22
C THR A 181 -4.19 13.68 -9.07
N ARG A 182 -4.92 13.24 -10.10
CA ARG A 182 -4.55 12.08 -10.93
C ARG A 182 -3.48 12.42 -11.97
N THR A 183 -2.35 12.98 -11.51
CA THR A 183 -1.18 13.32 -12.33
C THR A 183 0.09 12.81 -11.66
N PHE A 184 1.12 12.51 -12.45
CA PHE A 184 2.38 11.98 -11.91
C PHE A 184 3.19 13.00 -11.11
N ASP A 185 2.83 14.28 -11.11
CA ASP A 185 3.44 15.27 -10.23
C ASP A 185 2.91 15.19 -8.80
N ASP A 186 1.68 14.72 -8.60
CA ASP A 186 1.15 14.41 -7.27
C ASP A 186 1.81 13.14 -6.73
N VAL A 187 2.52 13.27 -5.61
CA VAL A 187 3.18 12.14 -4.93
C VAL A 187 2.19 11.09 -4.46
N ASN A 188 0.99 11.50 -4.03
CA ASN A 188 -0.02 10.56 -3.56
C ASN A 188 -0.55 9.71 -4.70
N PHE A 189 -0.68 10.25 -5.91
CA PHE A 189 -1.07 9.46 -7.07
C PHE A 189 0.08 8.59 -7.59
N ARG A 190 1.27 9.18 -7.75
CA ARG A 190 2.43 8.49 -8.32
C ARG A 190 2.89 7.31 -7.47
N GLU A 191 2.86 7.46 -6.14
CA GLU A 191 3.36 6.45 -5.20
C GLU A 191 2.26 5.57 -4.60
N ASP A 192 1.01 5.80 -4.98
CA ASP A 192 -0.10 4.94 -4.59
C ASP A 192 0.13 3.48 -5.01
N GLY A 193 -0.27 2.55 -4.15
CA GLY A 193 -0.05 1.13 -4.30
C GLY A 193 0.88 0.58 -3.22
N CYS A 194 1.53 -0.53 -3.54
CA CYS A 194 2.12 -1.42 -2.55
C CYS A 194 3.52 -1.87 -2.93
N GLY A 195 4.43 -1.86 -1.96
CA GLY A 195 5.71 -2.55 -2.05
C GLY A 195 5.70 -3.81 -1.19
N ILE A 196 6.03 -4.94 -1.80
CA ILE A 196 6.02 -6.26 -1.17
C ILE A 196 7.40 -6.88 -1.26
N ASN A 197 7.86 -7.49 -0.17
CA ASN A 197 9.03 -8.34 -0.17
C ASN A 197 8.74 -9.62 -0.96
N ALA A 198 9.47 -9.85 -2.05
CA ALA A 198 9.26 -10.98 -2.94
C ALA A 198 9.41 -12.34 -2.24
N ASP A 199 10.14 -12.40 -1.11
CA ASP A 199 10.30 -13.62 -0.34
C ASP A 199 9.00 -14.12 0.31
N SER A 200 7.98 -13.25 0.40
CA SER A 200 6.65 -13.56 0.91
C SER A 200 5.67 -14.09 -0.15
N LEU A 201 6.07 -14.13 -1.43
CA LEU A 201 5.25 -14.72 -2.49
C LEU A 201 4.95 -16.20 -2.22
N PRO A 202 3.89 -16.78 -2.80
CA PRO A 202 3.57 -18.20 -2.64
C PRO A 202 4.73 -19.09 -3.10
N ASN A 203 5.19 -19.97 -2.21
CA ASN A 203 6.38 -20.82 -2.35
C ASN A 203 7.72 -20.04 -2.34
N GLY A 204 7.73 -18.81 -1.85
CA GLY A 204 8.95 -18.07 -1.52
C GLY A 204 9.73 -18.73 -0.37
N PRO A 205 11.02 -18.38 -0.18
CA PRO A 205 11.90 -19.07 0.76
C PRO A 205 11.56 -18.82 2.24
N PHE A 206 10.71 -17.84 2.55
CA PHE A 206 10.36 -17.55 3.93
C PHE A 206 9.33 -18.57 4.44
N GLU A 207 9.80 -19.61 5.12
CA GLU A 207 8.97 -20.73 5.64
C GLU A 207 7.73 -20.30 6.44
N ARG A 208 7.72 -19.09 7.01
CA ARG A 208 6.58 -18.55 7.79
C ARG A 208 5.66 -17.59 7.02
N VAL A 209 6.09 -17.01 5.89
CA VAL A 209 5.32 -15.99 5.14
C VAL A 209 5.28 -16.19 3.63
N GLY A 210 5.95 -17.21 3.08
CA GLY A 210 5.93 -17.60 1.67
C GLY A 210 4.59 -18.22 1.21
N LEU A 211 3.48 -17.75 1.78
CA LEU A 211 2.12 -18.15 1.44
C LEU A 211 1.39 -17.06 0.65
N GLY A 212 1.99 -15.88 0.47
CA GLY A 212 1.38 -14.75 -0.24
C GLY A 212 0.45 -13.87 0.59
N TYR A 213 0.29 -14.14 1.89
CA TYR A 213 -0.59 -13.36 2.78
C TYR A 213 -0.04 -11.99 3.15
N THR A 214 1.26 -11.74 2.98
CA THR A 214 1.80 -10.39 3.07
C THR A 214 1.11 -9.49 2.05
N THR A 215 1.04 -9.88 0.78
CA THR A 215 0.32 -9.10 -0.23
C THR A 215 -1.15 -8.86 0.15
N ILE A 216 -1.82 -9.86 0.73
CA ILE A 216 -3.20 -9.70 1.21
C ILE A 216 -3.29 -8.64 2.30
N HIS A 217 -2.40 -8.70 3.30
CA HIS A 217 -2.35 -7.73 4.39
C HIS A 217 -2.13 -6.31 3.88
N GLU A 218 -1.12 -6.15 3.03
CA GLU A 218 -0.72 -4.86 2.50
C GLU A 218 -1.84 -4.27 1.62
N VAL A 219 -2.44 -5.04 0.70
CA VAL A 219 -3.59 -4.58 -0.10
C VAL A 219 -4.79 -4.22 0.79
N GLY A 220 -4.91 -4.80 1.98
CA GLY A 220 -5.92 -4.44 2.97
C GLY A 220 -5.75 -3.02 3.52
N HIS A 221 -4.54 -2.46 3.49
CA HIS A 221 -4.32 -1.05 3.77
C HIS A 221 -4.74 -0.14 2.61
N TRP A 222 -4.64 -0.61 1.36
CA TRP A 222 -4.99 0.20 0.19
C TRP A 222 -6.51 0.38 0.03
N PHE A 223 -7.31 -0.57 0.50
CA PHE A 223 -8.77 -0.43 0.63
C PHE A 223 -9.17 0.42 1.83
#